data_AF-A0A7W4VEJ5-F1
#
_entry.id   AF-A0A7W4VEJ5-F1
#
_cell.length_a   1.000
_cell.length_b   1.000
_cell.length_c   1.000
_cell.angle_alpha   90.00
_cell.angle_beta   90.00
_cell.angle_gamma   90.00
#
_symmetry.space_group_name_H-M   'P 1'
#
loop_
_entity.id
_entity.type
_entity.pdbx_description
1 polymer ?
#
loop_
_entity_poly.entity_id
_entity_poly.type
_entity_poly.pdbx_seq_one_letter_code
_entity_poly.pdbx_strand_id
1 'polypeptide(L)'
;MALTRAAQADRDNPPLTDAELARMRPAREVLPRLVGGKAAQALLRPRGRPALPEGQRKVTLNMRCDRDVVEAFKATGDGWQTRINDVLRAYAKSHRMLSSR
;
A
#
# COMPACT_ATOMS: atom_id res chain seq x y z
N MET A 1 -14.90 -12.50 27.16
CA MET A 1 -13.94 -13.05 26.17
C MET A 1 -12.52 -12.98 26.73
N ALA A 2 -11.60 -13.85 26.31
CA ALA A 2 -10.24 -13.92 26.86
C ALA A 2 -9.46 -12.58 26.76
N LEU A 3 -9.72 -11.79 25.71
CA LEU A 3 -9.15 -10.45 25.51
C LEU A 3 -9.50 -9.45 26.63
N THR A 4 -10.74 -9.50 27.15
CA THR A 4 -11.20 -8.58 28.21
C THR A 4 -10.53 -8.88 29.55
N ARG A 5 -10.25 -10.16 29.87
CA ARG A 5 -9.61 -10.54 31.14
C ARG A 5 -8.15 -10.11 31.23
N ALA A 6 -7.41 -10.16 30.12
CA ALA A 6 -6.02 -9.72 30.07
C ALA A 6 -5.89 -8.20 30.28
N ALA A 7 -6.76 -7.41 29.63
CA ALA A 7 -6.80 -5.96 29.82
C ALA A 7 -7.22 -5.56 31.25
N GLN A 8 -8.11 -6.30 31.89
CA GLN A 8 -8.52 -6.04 33.28
C GLN A 8 -7.40 -6.24 34.31
N ALA A 9 -6.40 -7.07 34.00
CA ALA A 9 -5.25 -7.30 34.87
C ALA A 9 -4.14 -6.26 34.69
N ASP A 10 -4.15 -5.50 33.59
CA ASP A 10 -3.19 -4.42 33.32
C ASP A 10 -3.74 -3.08 33.81
N ARG A 11 -3.11 -2.53 34.86
CA ARG A 11 -3.52 -1.27 35.47
C ARG A 11 -3.31 -0.06 34.56
N ASP A 12 -2.33 -0.11 33.66
CA ASP A 12 -1.99 1.02 32.78
C ASP A 12 -2.76 0.98 31.46
N ASN A 13 -3.45 -0.13 31.19
CA ASN A 13 -4.27 -0.31 29.99
C ASN A 13 -5.62 -0.98 30.32
N PRO A 14 -6.46 -0.34 31.17
CA PRO A 14 -7.76 -0.87 31.50
C PRO A 14 -8.65 -0.93 30.24
N PRO A 15 -9.63 -1.85 30.18
CA PRO A 15 -10.59 -1.90 29.09
C PRO A 15 -11.41 -0.61 29.04
N LEU A 16 -11.65 -0.09 27.84
CA LEU A 16 -12.47 1.09 27.62
C LEU A 16 -13.92 0.81 28.04
N THR A 17 -14.53 1.74 28.79
CA THR A 17 -15.96 1.71 29.09
C THR A 17 -16.79 2.25 27.92
N ASP A 18 -18.07 1.89 27.85
CA ASP A 18 -18.98 2.38 26.81
C ASP A 18 -19.10 3.92 26.84
N ALA A 19 -19.09 4.51 28.04
CA ALA A 19 -19.16 5.95 28.22
C ALA A 19 -17.88 6.66 27.74
N GLU A 20 -16.71 6.05 27.92
CA GLU A 20 -15.44 6.58 27.40
C GLU A 20 -15.37 6.46 25.88
N LEU A 21 -15.79 5.31 25.34
CA LEU A 21 -15.87 5.09 23.90
C LEU A 21 -16.76 6.13 23.21
N ALA A 22 -17.92 6.42 23.79
CA ALA A 22 -18.87 7.40 23.28
C ALA A 22 -18.32 8.84 23.25
N ARG A 23 -17.32 9.16 24.08
CA ARG A 23 -16.68 10.49 24.12
C ARG A 23 -15.49 10.61 23.18
N MET A 24 -15.01 9.51 22.60
CA MET A 24 -13.87 9.55 21.69
C MET A 24 -14.19 10.38 20.45
N ARG A 25 -13.18 11.08 19.94
CA ARG A 25 -13.29 11.93 18.77
C ARG A 25 -12.19 11.63 17.76
N PRO A 26 -12.44 11.83 16.46
CA PRO A 26 -11.41 11.64 15.45
C PRO A 26 -10.19 12.51 15.72
N ALA A 27 -8.99 11.92 15.61
CA ALA A 27 -7.73 12.63 15.83
C ALA A 27 -7.59 13.89 14.95
N ARG A 28 -8.13 13.87 13.73
CA ARG A 28 -8.17 15.04 12.82
C ARG A 28 -8.90 16.26 13.39
N GLU A 29 -9.87 16.06 14.28
CA GLU A 29 -10.63 17.15 14.90
C GLU A 29 -9.94 17.69 16.15
N VAL A 30 -9.18 16.84 16.85
CA VAL A 30 -8.64 17.13 18.18
C VAL A 30 -7.18 17.58 18.11
N LEU A 31 -6.34 16.88 17.33
CA LEU A 31 -4.90 17.14 17.27
C LEU A 31 -4.53 18.58 16.88
N PRO A 32 -5.18 19.24 15.90
CA PRO A 32 -4.83 20.63 15.56
C PRO A 32 -4.97 21.60 16.74
N ARG A 33 -5.89 21.32 17.66
CA ARG A 33 -6.10 22.12 18.89
C ARG A 33 -5.07 21.80 19.97
N LEU A 34 -4.65 20.54 20.08
CA LEU A 34 -3.72 20.09 21.12
C LEU A 34 -2.25 20.42 20.83
N VAL A 35 -1.82 20.24 19.57
CA VAL A 35 -0.40 20.34 19.21
C VAL A 35 -0.12 21.40 18.13
N GLY A 36 -1.15 22.15 17.72
CA GLY A 36 -1.07 23.12 16.63
C GLY A 36 -1.15 22.49 15.24
N GLY A 37 -1.56 23.30 14.25
CA GLY A 37 -1.90 22.81 12.90
C GLY A 37 -0.74 22.10 12.18
N LYS A 38 0.48 22.63 12.28
CA LYS A 38 1.66 22.07 11.60
C LYS A 38 2.06 20.70 12.16
N ALA A 39 2.11 20.55 13.48
CA ALA A 39 2.44 19.28 14.12
C ALA A 39 1.33 18.25 13.90
N ALA A 40 0.07 18.66 14.00
CA ALA A 40 -1.08 17.80 13.70
C ALA A 40 -1.04 17.29 12.25
N GLN A 41 -0.71 18.15 11.28
CA GLN A 41 -0.59 17.74 9.88
C GLN A 41 0.52 16.69 9.67
N ALA A 42 1.65 16.81 10.36
CA ALA A 42 2.71 15.81 10.30
C ALA A 42 2.27 14.46 10.90
N LEU A 43 1.55 14.48 12.03
CA LEU A 43 1.05 13.26 12.69
C LEU A 43 -0.08 12.57 11.91
N LEU A 44 -0.93 13.34 11.24
CA LEU A 44 -2.07 12.84 10.46
C LEU A 44 -1.69 12.38 9.05
N ARG A 45 -0.46 12.68 8.59
CA ARG A 45 -0.03 12.32 7.25
C ARG A 45 0.11 10.80 7.15
N PRO A 46 -0.47 10.15 6.11
CA PRO A 46 -0.31 8.72 5.91
C PRO A 46 1.17 8.34 5.89
N ARG A 47 1.54 7.36 6.71
CA ARG A 47 2.90 6.80 6.73
C ARG A 47 3.07 5.86 5.53
N GLY A 48 4.18 5.97 4.82
CA GLY A 48 4.52 5.09 3.69
C GLY A 48 5.24 5.82 2.55
N ARG A 49 5.82 5.06 1.62
CA ARG A 49 6.36 5.62 0.37
C ARG A 49 5.20 6.30 -0.38
N PRO A 50 5.37 7.54 -0.89
CA PRO A 50 4.35 8.18 -1.72
C PRO A 50 3.91 7.24 -2.84
N ALA A 51 2.61 7.19 -3.11
CA ALA A 51 2.10 6.44 -4.24
C ALA A 51 2.78 6.96 -5.52
N LEU A 52 3.30 6.03 -6.35
CA LEU A 52 3.86 6.40 -7.64
C LEU A 52 2.79 7.18 -8.45
N PRO A 53 3.19 8.17 -9.26
CA PRO A 53 2.30 8.81 -10.22
C PRO A 53 1.61 7.77 -11.10
N GLU A 54 0.38 8.02 -11.53
CA GLU A 54 -0.44 7.05 -12.28
C GLU A 54 0.31 6.45 -13.49
N GLY A 55 1.00 7.29 -14.28
CA GLY A 55 1.79 6.84 -15.43
C GLY A 55 3.03 5.98 -15.11
N GLN A 56 3.42 5.86 -13.83
CA GLN A 56 4.54 5.04 -13.39
C GLN A 56 4.09 3.78 -12.64
N ARG A 57 2.78 3.62 -12.39
CA ARG A 57 2.25 2.43 -11.71
C ARG A 57 2.28 1.24 -12.67
N LYS A 58 2.97 0.17 -12.27
CA LYS A 58 2.86 -1.12 -12.94
C LYS A 58 1.48 -1.70 -12.67
N VAL A 59 0.84 -2.22 -13.72
CA VAL A 59 -0.45 -2.92 -13.63
C VAL A 59 -0.19 -4.42 -13.66
N THR A 60 -0.95 -5.18 -12.87
CA THR A 60 -0.92 -6.64 -12.91
C THR A 60 -1.54 -7.14 -14.22
N LEU A 61 -0.80 -7.98 -14.94
CA LEU A 61 -1.28 -8.61 -16.17
C LEU A 61 -1.90 -9.98 -15.84
N ASN A 62 -3.23 -10.09 -15.91
CA ASN A 62 -3.94 -11.38 -15.75
C ASN A 62 -4.30 -11.94 -17.13
N MET A 63 -3.42 -12.79 -17.69
CA MET A 63 -3.63 -13.44 -18.99
C MET A 63 -3.04 -14.86 -18.98
N ARG A 64 -3.50 -15.70 -19.92
CA ARG A 64 -2.86 -17.00 -20.19
C ARG A 64 -1.65 -16.78 -21.11
N CYS A 65 -0.58 -17.51 -20.85
CA CYS A 65 0.64 -17.54 -21.67
C CYS A 65 1.06 -19.00 -21.83
N ASP A 66 1.66 -19.33 -22.97
CA ASP A 66 2.14 -20.68 -23.21
C ASP A 66 3.22 -21.06 -22.19
N ARG A 67 3.17 -22.33 -21.75
CA ARG A 67 3.99 -22.81 -20.65
C ARG A 67 5.48 -22.71 -20.95
N ASP A 68 5.87 -23.12 -22.15
CA ASP A 68 7.25 -23.09 -22.63
C ASP A 68 7.83 -21.66 -22.65
N VAL A 69 7.04 -20.67 -23.06
CA VAL A 69 7.43 -19.25 -23.01
C VAL A 69 7.71 -18.81 -21.57
N VAL A 70 6.80 -19.10 -20.64
CA VAL A 70 6.97 -18.71 -19.22
C VAL A 70 8.20 -19.38 -18.62
N GLU A 71 8.40 -20.67 -18.88
CA GLU A 71 9.54 -21.43 -18.36
C GLU A 71 10.86 -20.94 -18.97
N ALA A 72 10.90 -20.60 -20.25
CA ALA A 72 12.07 -20.01 -20.89
C ALA A 72 12.50 -18.69 -20.23
N PHE A 73 11.55 -17.81 -19.90
CA PHE A 73 11.86 -16.59 -19.17
C PHE A 73 12.29 -16.89 -17.72
N LYS A 74 11.58 -17.75 -16.99
CA LYS A 74 11.97 -18.11 -15.61
C LYS A 74 13.38 -18.71 -15.52
N ALA A 75 13.80 -19.48 -16.51
CA ALA A 75 15.15 -20.05 -16.60
C ALA A 75 16.26 -18.98 -16.65
N THR A 76 15.92 -17.73 -16.99
CA THR A 76 16.87 -16.59 -16.94
C THR A 76 17.14 -16.07 -15.53
N GLY A 77 16.53 -16.67 -14.51
CA GLY A 77 16.74 -16.35 -13.10
C GLY A 77 16.03 -15.09 -12.62
N ASP A 78 16.60 -14.44 -11.61
CA ASP A 78 16.03 -13.23 -11.02
C ASP A 78 15.81 -12.13 -12.07
N GLY A 79 14.69 -11.43 -11.92
CA GLY A 79 14.31 -10.38 -12.85
C GLY A 79 13.68 -10.86 -14.17
N TRP A 80 13.36 -12.16 -14.32
CA TRP A 80 12.66 -12.65 -15.51
C TRP A 80 11.36 -11.90 -15.82
N GLN A 81 10.63 -11.42 -14.80
CA GLN A 81 9.42 -10.61 -14.96
C GLN A 81 9.72 -9.22 -15.56
N THR A 82 10.85 -8.62 -15.18
CA THR A 82 11.33 -7.36 -15.80
C THR A 82 11.70 -7.63 -17.26
N ARG A 83 12.41 -8.73 -17.51
CA ARG A 83 12.87 -9.12 -18.84
C ARG A 83 11.71 -9.37 -19.82
N ILE A 84 10.67 -10.09 -19.40
CA ILE A 84 9.47 -10.28 -20.23
C ILE A 84 8.71 -8.97 -20.46
N ASN A 85 8.63 -8.09 -19.45
CA ASN A 85 8.03 -6.77 -19.63
C ASN A 85 8.81 -5.89 -20.63
N ASP A 86 10.14 -5.98 -20.65
CA ASP A 86 10.96 -5.23 -21.60
C ASP A 86 10.75 -5.73 -23.04
N VAL A 87 10.60 -7.04 -23.24
CA VAL A 87 10.22 -7.63 -24.54
C VAL A 87 8.85 -7.14 -24.98
N LEU A 88 7.84 -7.17 -24.11
CA LEU A 88 6.49 -6.67 -24.41
C LEU A 88 6.52 -5.17 -24.79
N ARG A 89 7.31 -4.38 -24.05
CA ARG A 89 7.49 -2.95 -24.34
C ARG A 89 8.21 -2.71 -25.67
N ALA A 90 9.25 -3.48 -25.98
CA ALA A 90 9.98 -3.38 -27.25
C ALA A 90 9.06 -3.72 -28.43
N TYR A 91 8.30 -4.80 -28.33
CA TYR A 91 7.30 -5.18 -29.33
C TYR A 91 6.25 -4.09 -29.53
N ALA A 92 5.69 -3.55 -28.44
CA ALA A 92 4.70 -2.49 -28.52
C ALA A 92 5.25 -1.19 -29.12
N LYS A 93 6.53 -0.86 -28.89
CA LYS A 93 7.21 0.27 -29.54
C LYS A 93 7.42 0.03 -31.04
N SER A 94 7.93 -1.13 -31.44
CA SER A 94 8.21 -1.44 -32.86
C SER A 94 6.95 -1.44 -33.72
N HIS A 95 5.80 -1.78 -33.12
CA HIS A 95 4.49 -1.77 -33.78
C HIS A 95 3.70 -0.47 -33.56
N ARG A 96 4.36 0.60 -33.07
CA ARG A 96 3.76 1.92 -32.79
C ARG A 96 2.50 1.87 -31.90
N MET A 97 2.40 0.86 -31.03
CA MET A 97 1.29 0.71 -30.08
C MET A 97 1.48 1.62 -28.86
N LEU A 98 2.73 1.90 -28.49
CA LEU A 98 3.07 2.90 -27.49
C LEU A 98 3.39 4.21 -28.20
N SER A 99 2.52 5.21 -28.02
CA SER A 99 2.82 6.57 -28.45
C SER A 99 3.83 7.19 -27.48
N SER A 100 4.84 7.87 -28.02
CA SER A 100 5.71 8.76 -27.24
C SER A 100 4.88 9.98 -26.86
N ARG A 101 4.14 9.89 -25.75
CA ARG A 101 3.57 11.06 -25.10
C ARG A 101 4.54 11.60 -24.06
#